data_AF-A0A956BLM4-F1
#
_entry.id   AF-A0A956BLM4-F1
#
_cell.length_a   1.000
_cell.length_b   1.000
_cell.length_c   1.000
_cell.angle_alpha   90.00
_cell.angle_beta   90.00
_cell.angle_gamma   90.00
#
_symmetry.space_group_name_H-M   'P 1'
#
loop_
_entity.id
_entity.type
_entity.pdbx_description
1 polymer ?
#
loop_
_entity_poly.entity_id
_entity_poly.type
_entity_poly.pdbx_seq_one_letter_code
_entity_poly.pdbx_strand_id
1 'polypeptide(L)'
;PDAALKHVQVRSEDMAQPRPEYNHSGNALCLVGRRAWSRGLFLDRRAFVVSYDPAKDADGKLLERLLVSVGPVGAGINLEYYFSYVDKRKYGSDNKLPHNIASLVGVMDGHQSDLRTGLYWQMVEIHEPVRLLNIIEARPERLEAILASQPGLEQLIANRWILIVAFDASTNEMWFYDRGGFVKHEPETHTIPVVSRSVDWYRGHREHLPPATIEPGRAA
;
A
#
# COMPACT_ATOMS: atom_id res chain seq x y z
N PRO A 1 -27.11 3.70 -31.85
CA PRO A 1 -25.63 3.81 -31.85
C PRO A 1 -25.11 4.71 -30.72
N ASP A 2 -25.56 5.96 -30.67
CA ASP A 2 -25.06 6.96 -29.70
C ASP A 2 -25.38 6.63 -28.25
N ALA A 3 -26.59 6.12 -27.98
CA ALA A 3 -26.98 5.66 -26.65
C ALA A 3 -26.10 4.49 -26.16
N ALA A 4 -25.72 3.57 -27.07
CA ALA A 4 -24.85 2.44 -26.74
C ALA A 4 -23.40 2.90 -26.49
N LEU A 5 -22.88 3.81 -27.32
CA LEU A 5 -21.57 4.42 -27.11
C LEU A 5 -21.51 5.14 -25.75
N LYS A 6 -22.50 5.98 -25.46
CA LYS A 6 -22.61 6.71 -24.20
C LYS A 6 -22.71 5.75 -23.00
N HIS A 7 -23.47 4.67 -23.12
CA HIS A 7 -23.56 3.63 -22.09
C HIS A 7 -22.19 2.99 -21.81
N VAL A 8 -21.45 2.60 -22.85
CA VAL A 8 -20.11 2.00 -22.69
C VAL A 8 -19.10 2.98 -22.11
N GLN A 9 -19.12 4.25 -22.56
CA GLN A 9 -18.24 5.30 -22.02
C GLN A 9 -18.49 5.54 -20.53
N VAL A 10 -19.76 5.73 -20.14
CA VAL A 10 -20.13 5.89 -18.73
C VAL A 10 -19.67 4.69 -17.90
N ARG A 11 -19.90 3.47 -18.39
CA ARG A 11 -19.49 2.24 -17.71
C ARG A 11 -17.96 2.08 -17.67
N SER A 12 -17.21 2.65 -18.61
CA SER A 12 -15.73 2.58 -18.59
C SER A 12 -15.11 3.46 -17.52
N GLU A 13 -15.81 4.52 -17.11
CA GLU A 13 -15.38 5.51 -16.11
C GLU A 13 -16.09 5.36 -14.75
N ASP A 14 -17.09 4.48 -14.67
CA ASP A 14 -17.88 4.25 -13.46
C ASP A 14 -17.05 3.50 -12.39
N MET A 15 -16.77 4.18 -11.29
CA MET A 15 -16.04 3.64 -10.13
C MET A 15 -16.77 2.49 -9.43
N ALA A 16 -18.08 2.33 -9.66
CA ALA A 16 -18.85 1.21 -9.13
C ALA A 16 -18.64 -0.08 -9.95
N GLN A 17 -17.97 -0.02 -11.11
CA GLN A 17 -17.63 -1.22 -11.86
C GLN A 17 -16.52 -1.99 -11.13
N PRO A 18 -16.81 -3.19 -10.61
CA PRO A 18 -15.75 -4.01 -10.04
C PRO A 18 -14.79 -4.38 -11.16
N ARG A 19 -13.51 -4.09 -10.93
CA ARG A 19 -12.38 -4.71 -11.65
C ARG A 19 -11.80 -5.72 -10.68
N PRO A 20 -12.45 -6.90 -10.50
CA PRO A 20 -12.02 -7.89 -9.52
C PRO A 20 -10.55 -8.31 -9.71
N GLU A 21 -10.01 -8.11 -10.92
CA GLU A 21 -8.60 -8.29 -11.25
C GLU A 21 -7.67 -7.38 -10.42
N TYR A 22 -8.06 -6.16 -10.08
CA TYR A 22 -7.13 -5.18 -9.51
C TYR A 22 -7.03 -5.20 -7.99
N ASN A 23 -7.90 -5.91 -7.26
CA ASN A 23 -7.85 -6.13 -5.80
C ASN A 23 -7.05 -5.08 -4.98
N HIS A 24 -5.79 -5.37 -4.60
CA HIS A 24 -4.90 -4.49 -3.82
C HIS A 24 -3.78 -3.83 -4.66
N SER A 25 -3.95 -3.81 -5.98
CA SER A 25 -3.00 -3.23 -6.92
C SER A 25 -2.74 -1.76 -6.63
N GLY A 26 -1.53 -1.31 -6.93
CA GLY A 26 -1.03 0.04 -6.59
C GLY A 26 -0.74 0.31 -5.11
N ASN A 27 -1.06 -0.59 -4.18
CA ASN A 27 -0.74 -0.37 -2.76
C ASN A 27 0.77 -0.18 -2.54
N ALA A 28 1.12 0.81 -1.71
CA ALA A 28 2.51 1.13 -1.37
C ALA A 28 2.70 1.48 0.11
N LEU A 29 1.64 1.96 0.77
CA LEU A 29 1.71 2.60 2.08
C LEU A 29 0.72 1.95 3.06
N CYS A 30 1.09 1.89 4.33
CA CYS A 30 0.17 1.65 5.43
C CYS A 30 0.38 2.72 6.49
N LEU A 31 -0.66 3.50 6.79
CA LEU A 31 -0.62 4.51 7.84
C LEU A 31 -1.26 3.93 9.10
N VAL A 32 -0.52 3.90 10.20
CA VAL A 32 -1.04 3.44 11.50
C VAL A 32 -1.04 4.63 12.45
N GLY A 33 -2.20 5.20 12.73
CA GLY A 33 -2.29 6.40 13.56
C GLY A 33 -3.63 7.10 13.48
N ARG A 34 -3.70 8.28 14.10
CA ARG A 34 -4.87 9.15 14.11
C ARG A 34 -5.10 9.69 12.71
N ARG A 35 -6.36 9.76 12.30
CA ARG A 35 -6.72 10.30 10.98
C ARG A 35 -6.31 11.77 10.80
N ALA A 36 -6.13 12.52 11.88
CA ALA A 36 -5.93 13.97 11.88
C ALA A 36 -4.72 14.42 11.06
N TRP A 37 -3.56 13.79 11.21
CA TRP A 37 -2.32 14.23 10.55
C TRP A 37 -2.24 13.86 9.07
N SER A 38 -2.97 12.82 8.64
CA SER A 38 -3.06 12.43 7.22
C SER A 38 -4.23 13.11 6.50
N ARG A 39 -5.06 13.90 7.22
CA ARG A 39 -6.30 14.46 6.67
C ARG A 39 -5.97 15.52 5.62
N GLY A 40 -6.62 15.42 4.47
CA GLY A 40 -6.34 16.30 3.34
C GLY A 40 -5.16 15.85 2.47
N LEU A 41 -4.42 14.79 2.83
CA LEU A 41 -3.40 14.25 1.93
C LEU A 41 -4.04 13.35 0.85
N PHE A 42 -3.74 13.65 -0.40
CA PHE A 42 -3.92 12.75 -1.52
C PHE A 42 -2.72 11.80 -1.59
N LEU A 43 -2.99 10.49 -1.51
CA LEU A 43 -1.99 9.42 -1.54
C LEU A 43 -2.23 8.46 -2.71
N ASP A 44 -2.83 8.96 -3.78
CA ASP A 44 -3.06 8.24 -5.04
C ASP A 44 -3.78 6.89 -4.92
N ARG A 45 -4.58 6.72 -3.87
CA ARG A 45 -5.25 5.44 -3.52
C ARG A 45 -4.26 4.29 -3.24
N ARG A 46 -3.02 4.62 -2.87
CA ARG A 46 -1.92 3.66 -2.61
C ARG A 46 -1.70 3.38 -1.13
N ALA A 47 -2.62 3.80 -0.26
CA ALA A 47 -2.46 3.73 1.18
C ALA A 47 -3.63 3.01 1.87
N PHE A 48 -3.29 2.03 2.72
CA PHE A 48 -4.16 1.55 3.77
C PHE A 48 -4.06 2.46 4.99
N VAL A 49 -5.17 2.68 5.70
CA VAL A 49 -5.20 3.51 6.91
C VAL A 49 -5.79 2.70 8.05
N VAL A 50 -4.98 2.47 9.07
CA VAL A 50 -5.32 1.78 10.31
C VAL A 50 -5.44 2.83 11.41
N SER A 51 -6.65 3.01 11.93
CA SER A 51 -6.90 3.98 13.00
C SER A 51 -6.30 3.51 14.31
N TYR A 52 -5.38 4.30 14.86
CA TYR A 52 -4.72 4.08 16.14
C TYR A 52 -4.57 5.41 16.88
N ASP A 53 -4.77 5.42 18.20
CA ASP A 53 -4.61 6.62 19.02
C ASP A 53 -3.59 6.36 20.13
N PRO A 54 -2.36 6.92 20.02
CA PRO A 54 -1.31 6.72 21.03
C PRO A 54 -1.73 7.15 22.43
N ALA A 55 -2.65 8.13 22.55
CA ALA A 55 -3.12 8.61 23.86
C ALA A 55 -3.93 7.57 24.64
N LYS A 56 -4.42 6.53 23.95
CA LYS A 56 -5.20 5.43 24.54
C LYS A 56 -4.36 4.17 24.79
N ASP A 57 -3.05 4.23 24.57
CA ASP A 57 -2.15 3.08 24.57
C ASP A 57 -0.87 3.37 25.37
N ALA A 58 -1.05 3.69 26.65
CA ALA A 58 0.05 4.07 27.53
C ALA A 58 1.13 2.98 27.67
N ASP A 59 0.74 1.70 27.63
CA ASP A 59 1.65 0.56 27.73
C ASP A 59 2.11 0.01 26.37
N GLY A 60 1.54 0.48 25.25
CA GLY A 60 1.96 0.10 23.89
C GLY A 60 1.38 -1.23 23.40
N LYS A 61 0.53 -1.91 24.19
CA LYS A 61 0.01 -3.24 23.84
C LYS A 61 -0.99 -3.19 22.69
N LEU A 62 -1.72 -2.10 22.53
CA LEU A 62 -2.63 -1.95 21.40
C LEU A 62 -1.83 -1.85 20.10
N LEU A 63 -0.78 -1.02 20.09
CA LEU A 63 0.11 -0.90 18.94
C LEU A 63 0.80 -2.21 18.62
N GLU A 64 1.32 -2.91 19.62
CA GLU A 64 1.96 -4.22 19.45
C GLU A 64 1.00 -5.21 18.75
N ARG A 65 -0.21 -5.36 19.26
CA ARG A 65 -1.23 -6.25 18.66
C ARG A 65 -1.61 -5.82 17.24
N LEU A 66 -1.70 -4.51 16.99
CA LEU A 66 -1.96 -3.98 15.66
C LEU A 66 -0.83 -4.32 14.69
N LEU A 67 0.43 -4.09 15.07
CA LEU A 67 1.58 -4.34 14.18
C LEU A 67 1.83 -5.82 13.92
N VAL A 68 1.59 -6.69 14.90
CA VAL A 68 1.67 -8.15 14.72
C VAL A 68 0.59 -8.67 13.76
N SER A 69 -0.53 -7.95 13.60
CA SER A 69 -1.56 -8.29 12.62
C SER A 69 -1.32 -7.62 11.27
N VAL A 70 -1.16 -6.30 11.26
CA VAL A 70 -1.06 -5.47 10.05
C VAL A 70 0.26 -5.69 9.33
N GLY A 71 1.36 -5.88 10.05
CA GLY A 71 2.69 -6.09 9.47
C GLY A 71 2.72 -7.32 8.55
N PRO A 72 2.45 -8.53 9.05
CA PRO A 72 2.43 -9.74 8.22
C PRO A 72 1.38 -9.74 7.11
N VAL A 73 0.16 -9.22 7.37
CA VAL A 73 -0.89 -9.15 6.35
C VAL A 73 -0.48 -8.19 5.23
N GLY A 74 -0.01 -6.98 5.59
CA GLY A 74 0.47 -5.99 4.63
C GLY A 74 1.70 -6.46 3.87
N ALA A 75 2.61 -7.17 4.54
CA ALA A 75 3.76 -7.83 3.89
C ALA A 75 3.29 -8.84 2.85
N GLY A 76 2.37 -9.75 3.20
CA GLY A 76 1.83 -10.76 2.30
C GLY A 76 1.23 -10.14 1.04
N ILE A 77 0.37 -9.13 1.21
CA ILE A 77 -0.24 -8.39 0.09
C ILE A 77 0.85 -7.80 -0.82
N ASN A 78 1.77 -6.99 -0.29
CA ASN A 78 2.72 -6.29 -1.16
C ASN A 78 3.75 -7.24 -1.79
N LEU A 79 4.18 -8.27 -1.07
CA LEU A 79 5.14 -9.24 -1.61
C LEU A 79 4.49 -10.13 -2.68
N GLU A 80 3.22 -10.49 -2.53
CA GLU A 80 2.48 -11.23 -3.57
C GLU A 80 2.47 -10.46 -4.89
N TYR A 81 2.17 -9.16 -4.85
CA TYR A 81 2.21 -8.29 -6.03
C TYR A 81 3.63 -8.07 -6.53
N TYR A 82 4.59 -7.77 -5.63
CA TYR A 82 5.99 -7.53 -5.97
C TYR A 82 6.58 -8.70 -6.74
N PHE A 83 6.48 -9.91 -6.19
CA PHE A 83 7.08 -11.09 -6.81
C PHE A 83 6.35 -11.49 -8.10
N SER A 84 5.02 -11.40 -8.12
CA SER A 84 4.23 -11.67 -9.34
C SER A 84 4.54 -10.68 -10.46
N TYR A 85 4.90 -9.43 -10.14
CA TYR A 85 5.33 -8.43 -11.12
C TYR A 85 6.75 -8.70 -11.63
N VAL A 86 7.70 -8.92 -10.72
CA VAL A 86 9.14 -9.05 -11.06
C VAL A 86 9.42 -10.32 -11.88
N ASP A 87 8.79 -11.44 -11.54
CA ASP A 87 8.85 -12.67 -12.35
C ASP A 87 7.47 -13.32 -12.44
N LYS A 88 6.70 -12.85 -13.42
CA LYS A 88 5.35 -13.34 -13.72
C LYS A 88 5.26 -14.83 -14.02
N ARG A 89 6.35 -15.51 -14.39
CA ARG A 89 6.34 -16.93 -14.73
C ARG A 89 6.67 -17.79 -13.52
N LYS A 90 7.66 -17.39 -12.73
CA LYS A 90 8.12 -18.16 -11.57
C LYS A 90 7.31 -17.88 -10.31
N TYR A 91 6.98 -16.61 -10.07
CA TYR A 91 6.29 -16.17 -8.87
C TYR A 91 4.88 -15.64 -9.14
N GLY A 92 4.52 -15.40 -10.40
CA GLY A 92 3.15 -15.09 -10.84
C GLY A 92 2.46 -16.29 -11.48
N SER A 93 1.38 -16.00 -12.21
CA SER A 93 0.67 -16.99 -13.05
C SER A 93 0.59 -16.61 -14.53
N ASP A 94 1.41 -15.65 -14.99
CA ASP A 94 1.41 -15.11 -16.37
C ASP A 94 0.02 -14.60 -16.79
N ASN A 95 -0.43 -14.82 -18.03
CA ASN A 95 -1.69 -14.28 -18.52
C ASN A 95 -2.90 -15.09 -18.01
N LYS A 96 -3.95 -14.39 -17.52
CA LYS A 96 -5.21 -15.02 -17.07
C LYS A 96 -5.94 -15.83 -18.14
N LEU A 97 -5.82 -15.45 -19.42
CA LEU A 97 -6.64 -15.99 -20.52
C LEU A 97 -6.59 -17.51 -20.68
N PRO A 98 -5.42 -18.18 -20.66
CA PRO A 98 -5.34 -19.64 -20.78
C PRO A 98 -5.54 -20.40 -19.47
N HIS A 99 -5.89 -19.76 -18.35
CA HIS A 99 -5.91 -20.43 -17.05
C HIS A 99 -7.01 -21.50 -16.93
N ASN A 100 -6.59 -22.69 -16.52
CA ASN A 100 -7.46 -23.72 -15.98
C ASN A 100 -7.20 -23.89 -14.49
N ILE A 101 -8.26 -23.85 -13.68
CA ILE A 101 -8.17 -24.03 -12.23
C ILE A 101 -7.76 -25.48 -11.93
N ALA A 102 -6.68 -25.64 -11.16
CA ALA A 102 -6.15 -26.94 -10.76
C ALA A 102 -6.35 -27.15 -9.25
N SER A 103 -7.34 -27.99 -8.91
CA SER A 103 -7.62 -28.45 -7.53
C SER A 103 -7.84 -27.34 -6.50
N LEU A 104 -8.20 -26.12 -6.93
CA LEU A 104 -8.30 -24.91 -6.08
C LEU A 104 -6.99 -24.55 -5.36
N VAL A 105 -5.85 -25.09 -5.79
CA VAL A 105 -4.52 -24.79 -5.23
C VAL A 105 -3.77 -23.79 -6.13
N GLY A 106 -4.11 -23.74 -7.42
CA GLY A 106 -3.52 -22.82 -8.37
C GLY A 106 -4.14 -22.96 -9.75
N VAL A 107 -3.39 -22.53 -10.77
CA VAL A 107 -3.81 -22.53 -12.18
C VAL A 107 -2.75 -23.17 -13.07
N MET A 108 -3.19 -23.72 -14.19
CA MET A 108 -2.35 -24.20 -15.29
C MET A 108 -2.64 -23.40 -16.56
N ASP A 109 -1.64 -23.19 -17.40
CA ASP A 109 -1.78 -22.60 -18.73
C ASP A 109 -2.23 -23.67 -19.72
N GLY A 110 -3.44 -23.51 -20.26
CA GLY A 110 -4.01 -24.44 -21.22
C GLY A 110 -4.17 -25.85 -20.63
N HIS A 111 -4.02 -26.86 -21.47
CA HIS A 111 -4.26 -28.25 -21.08
C HIS A 111 -3.09 -28.90 -20.31
N GLN A 112 -1.87 -28.37 -20.43
CA GLN A 112 -0.67 -28.94 -19.82
C GLN A 112 0.39 -27.86 -19.56
N SER A 113 0.71 -27.63 -18.29
CA SER A 113 1.79 -26.76 -17.81
C SER A 113 2.15 -27.13 -16.37
N ASP A 114 3.17 -26.46 -15.82
CA ASP A 114 3.38 -26.46 -14.37
C ASP A 114 2.24 -25.73 -13.65
N LEU A 115 1.99 -26.11 -12.39
CA LEU A 115 1.07 -25.43 -11.49
C LEU A 115 1.63 -24.06 -11.10
N ARG A 116 0.79 -23.02 -11.16
CA ARG A 116 1.15 -21.65 -10.74
C ARG A 116 0.22 -21.13 -9.67
N THR A 117 0.78 -20.39 -8.70
CA THR A 117 0.07 -19.97 -7.48
C THR A 117 0.10 -18.46 -7.22
N GLY A 118 0.80 -17.67 -8.05
CA GLY A 118 0.86 -16.21 -7.92
C GLY A 118 -0.18 -15.48 -8.76
N LEU A 119 -0.09 -14.15 -8.78
CA LEU A 119 -1.04 -13.30 -9.49
C LEU A 119 -0.78 -13.32 -11.00
N TYR A 120 -1.86 -13.23 -11.78
CA TYR A 120 -1.77 -13.08 -13.23
C TYR A 120 -1.45 -11.64 -13.62
N TRP A 121 -0.94 -11.44 -14.84
CA TRP A 121 -0.48 -10.17 -15.35
C TRP A 121 -1.51 -9.05 -15.18
N GLN A 122 -2.78 -9.31 -15.48
CA GLN A 122 -3.84 -8.31 -15.35
C GLN A 122 -4.10 -7.85 -13.91
N MET A 123 -3.59 -8.51 -12.87
CA MET A 123 -3.64 -7.98 -11.50
C MET A 123 -2.50 -7.01 -11.20
N VAL A 124 -1.36 -7.20 -11.86
CA VAL A 124 -0.10 -6.50 -11.58
C VAL A 124 0.28 -5.46 -12.63
N GLU A 125 -0.41 -5.41 -13.78
CA GLU A 125 -0.07 -4.52 -14.90
C GLU A 125 -0.14 -3.02 -14.58
N ILE A 126 -0.84 -2.64 -13.50
CA ILE A 126 -0.93 -1.26 -12.97
C ILE A 126 -0.25 -1.11 -11.60
N HIS A 127 0.48 -2.13 -11.13
CA HIS A 127 1.17 -2.10 -9.85
C HIS A 127 2.64 -1.72 -10.02
N GLU A 128 3.12 -0.80 -9.20
CA GLU A 128 4.55 -0.58 -9.03
C GLU A 128 5.12 -1.59 -8.03
N PRO A 129 6.14 -2.40 -8.38
CA PRO A 129 6.69 -3.45 -7.50
C PRO A 129 7.49 -2.83 -6.35
N VAL A 130 6.77 -2.35 -5.34
CA VAL A 130 7.35 -1.75 -4.13
C VAL A 130 7.13 -2.64 -2.92
N ARG A 131 7.96 -2.44 -1.89
CA ARG A 131 7.74 -3.04 -0.57
C ARG A 131 6.89 -2.10 0.26
N LEU A 132 6.02 -2.65 1.11
CA LEU A 132 5.13 -1.85 1.94
C LEU A 132 5.93 -0.92 2.86
N LEU A 133 5.64 0.39 2.79
CA LEU A 133 6.12 1.37 3.75
C LEU A 133 5.03 1.64 4.81
N ASN A 134 5.32 1.29 6.06
CA ASN A 134 4.43 1.53 7.18
C ASN A 134 4.84 2.82 7.90
N ILE A 135 3.98 3.83 7.91
CA ILE A 135 4.20 5.07 8.69
C ILE A 135 3.34 4.97 9.95
N ILE A 136 4.01 4.85 11.08
CA ILE A 136 3.41 4.50 12.37
C ILE A 136 3.54 5.68 13.31
N GLU A 137 2.40 6.17 13.80
CA GLU A 137 2.35 7.23 14.80
C GLU A 137 2.76 6.69 16.17
N ALA A 138 4.06 6.68 16.42
CA ALA A 138 4.70 6.25 17.65
C ALA A 138 6.13 6.81 17.69
N ARG A 139 6.67 6.96 18.90
CA ARG A 139 8.09 7.30 19.06
C ARG A 139 9.00 6.10 18.76
N PRO A 140 10.25 6.32 18.30
CA PRO A 140 11.19 5.25 18.02
C PRO A 140 11.34 4.24 19.15
N GLU A 141 11.45 4.69 20.40
CA GLU A 141 11.70 3.82 21.55
C GLU A 141 10.55 2.84 21.79
N ARG A 142 9.32 3.26 21.48
CA ARG A 142 8.13 2.41 21.57
C ARG A 142 8.18 1.31 20.52
N LEU A 143 8.55 1.65 19.28
CA LEU A 143 8.64 0.67 18.21
C LEU A 143 9.80 -0.30 18.44
N GLU A 144 10.96 0.18 18.90
CA GLU A 144 12.09 -0.68 19.27
C GLU A 144 11.73 -1.70 20.35
N ALA A 145 10.99 -1.28 21.39
CA ALA A 145 10.50 -2.19 22.41
C ALA A 145 9.57 -3.28 21.85
N ILE A 146 8.69 -2.92 20.90
CA ILE A 146 7.80 -3.87 20.22
C ILE A 146 8.58 -4.83 19.32
N LEU A 147 9.57 -4.34 18.57
CA LEU A 147 10.40 -5.21 17.74
C LEU A 147 11.20 -6.20 18.58
N ALA A 148 11.72 -5.76 19.73
CA ALA A 148 12.40 -6.63 20.67
C ALA A 148 11.48 -7.71 21.28
N SER A 149 10.19 -7.42 21.48
CA SER A 149 9.21 -8.39 21.99
C SER A 149 8.62 -9.31 20.90
N GLN A 150 8.72 -8.94 19.63
CA GLN A 150 8.09 -9.63 18.50
C GLN A 150 9.09 -10.06 17.42
N PRO A 151 9.83 -11.18 17.60
CA PRO A 151 10.87 -11.61 16.68
C PRO A 151 10.41 -11.81 15.23
N GLY A 152 9.17 -12.29 15.01
CA GLY A 152 8.64 -12.46 13.66
C GLY A 152 8.42 -11.14 12.92
N LEU A 153 7.98 -10.10 13.63
CA LEU A 153 7.83 -8.75 13.08
C LEU A 153 9.20 -8.11 12.84
N GLU A 154 10.11 -8.24 13.80
CA GLU A 154 11.50 -7.78 13.67
C GLU A 154 12.17 -8.35 12.42
N GLN A 155 12.05 -9.66 12.20
CA GLN A 155 12.64 -10.31 11.02
C GLN A 155 12.07 -9.78 9.70
N LEU A 156 10.77 -9.47 9.63
CA LEU A 156 10.18 -8.86 8.43
C LEU A 156 10.81 -7.50 8.13
N ILE A 157 11.11 -6.72 9.15
CA ILE A 157 11.60 -5.35 9.02
C ILE A 157 13.13 -5.32 8.83
N ALA A 158 13.87 -6.09 9.62
CA ALA A 158 15.33 -6.18 9.54
C ALA A 158 15.80 -6.73 8.18
N ASN A 159 15.08 -7.70 7.61
CA ASN A 159 15.33 -8.19 6.25
C ASN A 159 14.75 -7.28 5.16
N ARG A 160 14.14 -6.15 5.56
CA ARG A 160 13.48 -5.17 4.69
C ARG A 160 12.38 -5.77 3.81
N TRP A 161 11.71 -6.84 4.24
CA TRP A 161 10.52 -7.35 3.54
C TRP A 161 9.39 -6.32 3.55
N ILE A 162 9.31 -5.57 4.64
CA ILE A 162 8.55 -4.33 4.75
C ILE A 162 9.44 -3.24 5.36
N LEU A 163 9.05 -1.99 5.17
CA LEU A 163 9.72 -0.82 5.70
C LEU A 163 8.85 -0.18 6.78
N ILE A 164 9.47 0.44 7.78
CA ILE A 164 8.75 1.18 8.82
C ILE A 164 9.34 2.56 9.05
N VAL A 165 8.47 3.49 9.39
CA VAL A 165 8.78 4.86 9.81
C VAL A 165 8.04 5.14 11.11
N ALA A 166 8.78 5.58 12.12
CA ALA A 166 8.22 6.20 13.31
C ALA A 166 7.83 7.64 12.98
N PHE A 167 6.63 8.08 13.36
CA PHE A 167 6.14 9.44 13.18
C PHE A 167 5.67 10.02 14.51
N ASP A 168 6.22 11.16 14.92
CA ASP A 168 5.73 11.91 16.08
C ASP A 168 4.87 13.09 15.59
N ALA A 169 3.55 12.97 15.75
CA ALA A 169 2.59 13.99 15.34
C ALA A 169 2.69 15.30 16.14
N SER A 170 3.39 15.32 17.29
CA SER A 170 3.58 16.55 18.07
C SER A 170 4.72 17.41 17.55
N THR A 171 5.76 16.80 16.97
CA THR A 171 6.92 17.50 16.41
C THR A 171 6.94 17.50 14.87
N ASN A 172 6.08 16.70 14.23
CA ASN A 172 6.12 16.38 12.79
C ASN A 172 7.45 15.78 12.34
N GLU A 173 8.14 15.07 13.23
CA GLU A 173 9.39 14.40 12.93
C GLU A 173 9.15 12.94 12.55
N MET A 174 10.03 12.44 11.69
CA MET A 174 10.00 11.05 11.22
C MET A 174 11.36 10.39 11.42
N TRP A 175 11.34 9.09 11.70
CA TRP A 175 12.54 8.26 11.74
C TRP A 175 12.31 7.00 10.92
N PHE A 176 13.21 6.73 9.99
CA PHE A 176 13.20 5.52 9.18
C PHE A 176 14.01 4.43 9.87
N TYR A 177 13.48 3.21 9.93
CA TYR A 177 14.25 2.09 10.48
C TYR A 177 15.27 1.59 9.44
N ASP A 178 16.55 1.77 9.72
CA ASP A 178 17.65 1.23 8.92
C ASP A 178 18.56 0.30 9.73
N ARG A 179 18.71 -0.93 9.23
CA ARG A 179 19.66 -1.97 9.67
C ARG A 179 20.09 -1.86 11.15
N GLY A 180 19.13 -2.08 12.06
CA GLY A 180 19.38 -2.18 13.49
C GLY A 180 18.94 -0.99 14.33
N GLY A 181 18.39 0.08 13.74
CA GLY A 181 17.84 1.19 14.52
C GLY A 181 17.11 2.25 13.70
N PHE A 182 16.50 3.20 14.40
CA PHE A 182 15.82 4.34 13.79
C PHE A 182 16.78 5.49 13.50
N VAL A 183 16.80 5.94 12.24
CA VAL A 183 17.57 7.09 11.78
C VAL A 183 16.60 8.22 11.46
N LYS A 184 16.87 9.42 11.99
CA LYS A 184 16.03 10.60 11.75
C LYS A 184 15.98 10.88 10.25
N HIS A 185 14.77 11.05 9.72
CA HIS A 185 14.56 11.37 8.32
C HIS A 185 14.65 12.88 8.11
N GLU A 186 15.42 13.29 7.13
CA GLU A 186 15.49 14.66 6.65
C GLU A 186 14.64 14.79 5.37
N PRO A 187 13.55 15.60 5.38
CA PRO A 187 12.70 15.77 4.21
C PRO A 187 13.46 16.39 3.05
N GLU A 188 13.32 15.80 1.85
CA GLU A 188 13.86 16.39 0.61
C GLU A 188 13.14 17.70 0.24
N THR A 189 11.87 17.82 0.66
CA THR A 189 11.05 19.02 0.48
C THR A 189 10.10 19.20 1.66
N HIS A 190 9.87 20.45 2.05
CA HIS A 190 8.85 20.83 3.03
C HIS A 190 7.54 21.28 2.37
N THR A 191 7.47 21.26 1.04
CA THR A 191 6.32 21.70 0.27
C THR A 191 5.87 20.60 -0.68
N ILE A 192 4.57 20.33 -0.68
CA ILE A 192 3.91 19.46 -1.66
C ILE A 192 2.84 20.27 -2.41
N PRO A 193 2.49 19.88 -3.64
CA PRO A 193 1.44 20.53 -4.41
C PRO A 193 0.13 20.65 -3.61
N VAL A 194 -0.56 21.78 -3.75
CA VAL A 194 -1.86 22.03 -3.12
C VAL A 194 -2.90 22.18 -4.23
N VAL A 195 -3.99 21.43 -4.13
CA VAL A 195 -5.12 21.49 -5.08
C VAL A 195 -6.45 21.61 -4.33
N SER A 196 -7.48 22.13 -5.02
CA SER A 196 -8.80 22.31 -4.42
C SER A 196 -9.58 21.00 -4.26
N ARG A 197 -9.39 20.06 -5.19
CA ARG A 197 -10.05 18.74 -5.24
C ARG A 197 -9.09 17.69 -5.73
N SER A 198 -9.27 16.44 -5.31
CA SER A 198 -8.45 15.31 -5.78
C SER A 198 -8.48 15.15 -7.30
N VAL A 199 -9.63 15.40 -7.94
CA VAL A 199 -9.78 15.30 -9.40
C VAL A 199 -8.89 16.29 -10.16
N ASP A 200 -8.56 17.44 -9.56
CA ASP A 200 -7.68 18.43 -10.18
C ASP A 200 -6.21 17.96 -10.18
N TRP A 201 -5.88 16.96 -9.34
CA TRP A 201 -4.55 16.38 -9.27
C TRP A 201 -4.39 15.13 -10.13
N TYR A 202 -5.36 14.22 -10.13
CA TYR A 202 -5.21 12.94 -10.84
C TYR A 202 -5.73 12.93 -12.29
N ARG A 203 -6.62 13.87 -12.67
CA ARG A 203 -7.25 13.82 -13.99
C ARG A 203 -6.22 14.04 -15.10
N GLY A 204 -6.22 13.16 -16.09
CA GLY A 204 -5.29 13.21 -17.23
C GLY A 204 -3.98 12.46 -17.00
N HIS A 205 -3.76 11.94 -15.79
CA HIS A 205 -2.59 11.13 -15.46
C HIS A 205 -2.95 9.63 -15.43
N ARG A 206 -2.00 8.81 -15.89
CA ARG A 206 -2.09 7.34 -15.83
C ARG A 206 -1.06 6.74 -14.87
N GLU A 207 0.07 7.41 -14.70
CA GLU A 207 1.14 7.01 -13.80
C GLU A 207 0.81 7.34 -12.34
N HIS A 208 1.56 6.73 -11.43
CA HIS A 208 1.46 7.05 -10.01
C HIS A 208 1.87 8.50 -9.74
N LEU A 209 1.08 9.17 -8.91
CA LEU A 209 1.31 10.57 -8.57
C LEU A 209 1.91 10.72 -7.18
N PRO A 210 2.81 11.72 -6.99
CA PRO A 210 3.31 12.03 -5.67
C PRO A 210 2.20 12.61 -4.79
N PRO A 211 2.40 12.64 -3.46
CA PRO A 211 1.43 13.22 -2.53
C PRO A 211 1.11 14.68 -2.84
N ALA A 212 -0.14 15.07 -2.59
CA ALA A 212 -0.60 16.46 -2.69
C ALA A 212 -1.55 16.78 -1.52
N THR A 213 -1.65 18.05 -1.16
CA THR A 213 -2.61 18.54 -0.18
C THR A 213 -3.91 18.94 -0.88
N ILE A 214 -5.04 18.50 -0.32
CA ILE A 214 -6.39 18.88 -0.74
C ILE A 214 -6.93 19.93 0.24
N GLU A 215 -7.02 21.18 -0.22
CA GLU A 215 -7.54 22.33 0.52
C GLU A 215 -8.79 22.90 -0.18
N PRO A 216 -10.01 22.58 0.29
CA PRO A 216 -11.23 23.13 -0.29
C PRO A 216 -11.27 24.67 -0.14
N GLY A 217 -11.44 25.39 -1.24
CA GLY A 217 -11.63 26.86 -1.24
C GLY A 217 -10.39 27.70 -1.55
N ARG A 218 -9.21 27.08 -1.72
CA ARG A 218 -8.04 27.74 -2.29
C ARG A 218 -8.03 27.44 -3.80
N ALA A 219 -8.62 28.33 -4.59
CA ALA A 219 -8.46 28.27 -6.04
C ALA A 219 -6.98 28.46 -6.39
N ALA A 220 -6.47 27.68 -7.34
CA ALA A 220 -5.18 27.94 -7.97
C ALA A 220 -5.22 29.26 -8.74
#